data_AF-A0A401HTA3-F1
#
_entry.id   AF-A0A401HTA3-F1
#
_cell.length_a   1.000
_cell.length_b   1.000
_cell.length_c   1.000
_cell.angle_alpha   90.00
_cell.angle_beta   90.00
_cell.angle_gamma   90.00
#
_symmetry.space_group_name_H-M   'P 1'
#
loop_
_entity.id
_entity.type
_entity.pdbx_description
1 polymer ?
#
loop_
_entity_poly.entity_id
_entity_poly.type
_entity_poly.pdbx_seq_one_letter_code
_entity_poly.pdbx_strand_id
1 'polypeptide(L)'
;MEHASRFTRTKMLIATGLMLLSFVGIPVHAQESGDQSDGFVRQFKEEAAACEPNRITYVNKRQGDRLFQPLLQKRAEDREQLRLVCSYLKQISNTAKEVHLPPEIKDRFFWGYAIEMASGFYFEITWTNKGELAVNKEDHTRLVVADPSISESLSGLEFPEQSLTVDNDQLEIGKTIRLTGVNINEEATQPVELIWLTTQTDASGLTVAKSFVVHKTETRYGRLDTTFVMPAFGKDETGVLQPILPGEGQFEYNIPYTYSGQKLIPLKPASTPLISINGLPASDPAMKALMIDGRVHVPIRAIAALTKQPVVWDAATKSVLIRTKPQAVEPRHADQVRLWIDGELAGAAYKPVLRDNVTFVPIRTLTAAFNLEVKWWPESRSVNIVIHGA
;
A
#
# COMPACT_ATOMS: atom_id res chain seq x y z
N MET A 1 -28.76 -31.58 31.65
CA MET A 1 -27.64 -30.95 32.37
C MET A 1 -26.93 -30.04 31.40
N GLU A 2 -27.15 -28.74 31.60
CA GLU A 2 -26.67 -27.64 30.78
C GLU A 2 -25.14 -27.57 30.79
N HIS A 3 -24.53 -27.44 29.62
CA HIS A 3 -23.20 -26.85 29.49
C HIS A 3 -23.30 -25.66 28.53
N ALA A 4 -23.48 -24.49 29.11
CA ALA A 4 -23.43 -23.20 28.44
C ALA A 4 -21.97 -22.90 28.03
N SER A 5 -21.71 -22.94 26.73
CA SER A 5 -20.48 -22.42 26.13
C SER A 5 -20.53 -20.89 26.14
N ARG A 6 -19.70 -20.27 26.98
CA ARG A 6 -19.46 -18.83 26.98
C ARG A 6 -18.62 -18.47 25.74
N PHE A 7 -19.30 -18.01 24.69
CA PHE A 7 -18.65 -17.28 23.61
C PHE A 7 -18.33 -15.85 24.10
N THR A 8 -17.07 -15.63 24.49
CA THR A 8 -16.51 -14.29 24.65
C THR A 8 -16.40 -13.65 23.26
N ARG A 9 -17.41 -12.86 22.89
CA ARG A 9 -17.31 -11.90 21.79
C ARG A 9 -16.27 -10.85 22.18
N THR A 10 -15.02 -11.04 21.76
CA THR A 10 -14.07 -9.94 21.67
C THR A 10 -14.59 -9.01 20.58
N LYS A 11 -15.35 -8.00 20.98
CA LYS A 11 -15.65 -6.85 20.12
C LYS A 11 -14.30 -6.24 19.76
N MET A 12 -13.85 -6.47 18.53
CA MET A 12 -12.85 -5.63 17.91
C MET A 12 -13.51 -4.25 17.82
N LEU A 13 -13.18 -3.35 18.75
CA LEU A 13 -13.43 -1.94 18.57
C LEU A 13 -12.63 -1.56 17.33
N ILE A 14 -13.30 -1.55 16.18
CA ILE A 14 -12.95 -0.59 15.14
C ILE A 14 -13.21 0.75 15.81
N ALA A 15 -12.15 1.32 16.37
CA ALA A 15 -12.13 2.74 16.62
C ALA A 15 -12.27 3.37 15.24
N THR A 16 -13.51 3.59 14.80
CA THR A 16 -13.85 4.73 13.96
C THR A 16 -13.39 5.95 14.75
N GLY A 17 -12.10 6.21 14.71
CA GLY A 17 -11.56 7.54 14.81
C GLY A 17 -12.19 8.26 13.65
N LEU A 18 -13.39 8.80 13.90
CA LEU A 18 -13.83 10.00 13.23
C LEU A 18 -12.73 11.01 13.54
N MET A 19 -11.67 11.02 12.73
CA MET A 19 -10.95 12.24 12.45
C MET A 19 -12.05 13.14 11.89
N LEU A 20 -12.74 13.85 12.80
CA LEU A 20 -12.96 15.24 12.54
C LEU A 20 -11.59 15.71 12.03
N LEU A 21 -11.55 16.14 10.77
CA LEU A 21 -10.80 17.36 10.52
C LEU A 21 -11.40 18.37 11.50
N SER A 22 -10.90 18.35 12.73
CA SER A 22 -10.72 19.57 13.47
C SER A 22 -9.79 20.34 12.55
N PHE A 23 -10.40 21.11 11.65
CA PHE A 23 -10.23 22.55 11.77
C PHE A 23 -10.25 22.79 13.27
N VAL A 24 -9.08 22.76 13.91
CA VAL A 24 -8.92 23.41 15.19
C VAL A 24 -9.47 24.77 14.85
N GLY A 25 -10.69 25.04 15.34
CA GLY A 25 -11.27 26.36 15.23
C GLY A 25 -10.25 27.21 15.92
N ILE A 26 -9.41 27.86 15.12
CA ILE A 26 -8.49 28.87 15.60
C ILE A 26 -9.43 29.79 16.37
N PRO A 27 -9.24 29.95 17.70
CA PRO A 27 -10.16 30.74 18.48
C PRO A 27 -10.17 32.13 17.87
N VAL A 28 -11.27 32.45 17.16
CA VAL A 28 -11.50 33.76 16.57
C VAL A 28 -11.75 34.69 17.75
N HIS A 29 -10.67 35.19 18.33
CA HIS A 29 -10.72 36.32 19.24
C HIS A 29 -11.16 37.51 18.39
N ALA A 30 -12.40 37.94 18.59
CA ALA A 30 -12.90 39.19 18.04
C ALA A 30 -12.10 40.34 18.67
N GLN A 31 -11.00 40.69 18.03
CA GLN A 31 -10.09 41.77 18.39
C GLN A 31 -10.46 42.99 17.54
N GLU A 32 -10.43 44.19 18.14
CA GLU A 32 -10.90 45.43 17.51
C GLU A 32 -10.23 45.69 16.14
N SER A 33 -11.05 45.88 15.10
CA SER A 33 -10.72 45.68 13.69
C SER A 33 -10.14 46.90 12.97
N GLY A 34 -9.60 47.89 13.70
CA GLY A 34 -9.17 49.17 13.13
C GLY A 34 -7.71 49.24 12.64
N ASP A 35 -6.83 48.41 13.20
CA ASP A 35 -5.36 48.47 12.96
C ASP A 35 -4.78 47.13 12.44
N GLN A 36 -5.63 46.12 12.24
CA GLN A 36 -5.19 44.78 11.83
C GLN A 36 -4.93 44.65 10.32
N SER A 37 -5.57 45.47 9.49
CA SER A 37 -5.45 45.42 8.02
C SER A 37 -4.04 45.76 7.53
N ASP A 38 -3.43 46.78 8.12
CA ASP A 38 -2.09 47.26 7.76
C ASP A 38 -1.02 46.27 8.25
N GLY A 39 -1.28 45.62 9.38
CA GLY A 39 -0.46 44.54 9.92
C GLY A 39 -0.33 43.37 8.95
N PHE A 40 -1.44 42.90 8.37
CA PHE A 40 -1.43 41.79 7.41
C PHE A 40 -0.62 42.12 6.16
N VAL A 41 -0.87 43.27 5.52
CA VAL A 41 -0.17 43.64 4.27
C VAL A 41 1.32 43.81 4.50
N ARG A 42 1.71 44.42 5.61
CA ARG A 42 3.12 44.54 6.01
C ARG A 42 3.74 43.17 6.22
N GLN A 43 3.10 42.30 7.01
CA GLN A 43 3.62 40.95 7.29
C GLN A 43 3.72 40.10 6.02
N PHE A 44 2.70 40.13 5.16
CA PHE A 44 2.74 39.44 3.87
C PHE A 44 3.93 39.89 3.02
N LYS A 45 4.14 41.20 2.89
CA LYS A 45 5.28 41.73 2.11
C LYS A 45 6.63 41.34 2.70
N GLU A 46 6.77 41.36 4.03
CA GLU A 46 8.00 40.93 4.72
C GLU A 46 8.28 39.43 4.50
N GLU A 47 7.27 38.57 4.69
CA GLU A 47 7.39 37.13 4.49
C GLU A 47 7.67 36.78 3.02
N ALA A 48 6.96 37.42 2.09
CA ALA A 48 7.16 37.22 0.66
C ALA A 48 8.56 37.66 0.21
N ALA A 49 9.02 38.85 0.62
CA ALA A 49 10.34 39.36 0.26
C ALA A 49 11.46 38.45 0.76
N ALA A 50 11.30 37.87 1.96
CA ALA A 50 12.27 36.98 2.57
C ALA A 50 12.03 35.50 2.26
N CYS A 51 11.07 35.16 1.39
CA CYS A 51 10.67 33.78 1.12
C CYS A 51 11.81 32.97 0.53
N GLU A 52 12.09 31.83 1.16
CA GLU A 52 12.98 30.78 0.69
C GLU A 52 12.31 29.41 0.95
N PRO A 53 12.70 28.32 0.27
CA PRO A 53 12.03 27.03 0.41
C PRO A 53 11.94 26.49 1.85
N ASN A 54 12.91 26.83 2.72
CA ASN A 54 12.91 26.44 4.13
C ASN A 54 12.03 27.32 5.03
N ARG A 55 11.46 28.41 4.50
CA ARG A 55 10.56 29.32 5.20
C ARG A 55 9.08 29.09 4.87
N ILE A 56 8.77 28.22 3.92
CA ILE A 56 7.42 27.70 3.73
C ILE A 56 7.30 26.45 4.61
N THR A 57 6.17 26.21 5.25
CA THR A 57 5.84 24.95 5.92
C THR A 57 5.20 24.00 4.92
N TYR A 58 4.11 24.45 4.29
CA TYR A 58 3.48 23.76 3.17
C TYR A 58 2.78 24.71 2.20
N VAL A 59 2.54 24.21 0.99
CA VAL A 59 1.65 24.81 -0.01
C VAL A 59 0.62 23.77 -0.41
N ASN A 60 -0.66 24.11 -0.30
CA ASN A 60 -1.75 23.23 -0.69
C ASN A 60 -2.55 23.85 -1.84
N LYS A 61 -2.64 23.14 -2.97
CA LYS A 61 -3.45 23.53 -4.13
C LYS A 61 -4.88 23.07 -3.93
N ARG A 62 -5.83 23.99 -4.13
CA ARG A 62 -7.27 23.73 -4.11
C ARG A 62 -7.81 23.92 -5.51
N GLN A 63 -8.49 22.92 -6.08
CA GLN A 63 -9.17 23.03 -7.36
C GLN A 63 -10.47 22.21 -7.37
N GLY A 64 -11.54 22.80 -6.85
CA GLY A 64 -12.84 22.13 -6.70
C GLY A 64 -12.74 20.89 -5.80
N ASP A 65 -13.28 19.76 -6.26
CA ASP A 65 -13.26 18.49 -5.52
C ASP A 65 -11.97 17.68 -5.72
N ARG A 66 -10.98 18.24 -6.43
CA ARG A 66 -9.71 17.55 -6.69
C ARG A 66 -8.78 17.70 -5.49
N LEU A 67 -8.17 16.58 -5.14
CA LEU A 67 -7.25 16.46 -4.03
C LEU A 67 -5.82 16.37 -4.55
N PHE A 68 -4.97 17.27 -4.04
CA PHE A 68 -3.57 17.37 -4.41
C PHE A 68 -2.69 17.11 -3.20
N GLN A 69 -1.56 16.45 -3.40
CA GLN A 69 -0.52 16.39 -2.37
C GLN A 69 0.06 17.79 -2.17
N PRO A 70 0.10 18.30 -0.93
CA PRO A 70 0.79 19.55 -0.65
C PRO A 70 2.29 19.46 -0.96
N LEU A 71 2.88 20.58 -1.33
CA LEU A 71 4.33 20.75 -1.33
C LEU A 71 4.77 20.95 0.11
N LEU A 72 5.74 20.18 0.57
CA LEU A 72 6.15 20.17 1.97
C LEU A 72 7.63 20.54 2.10
N GLN A 73 7.94 21.47 2.99
CA GLN A 73 9.33 21.88 3.22
C GLN A 73 10.25 20.76 3.69
N LYS A 74 9.68 19.79 4.41
CA LYS A 74 10.41 18.62 4.91
C LYS A 74 10.83 17.65 3.80
N ARG A 75 10.34 17.83 2.58
CA ARG A 75 10.61 16.96 1.44
C ARG A 75 11.59 17.61 0.48
N ALA A 76 12.73 16.96 0.29
CA ALA A 76 13.78 17.47 -0.59
C ALA A 76 13.32 17.57 -2.05
N GLU A 77 12.43 16.66 -2.49
CA GLU A 77 11.90 16.62 -3.84
C GLU A 77 10.98 17.82 -4.16
N ASP A 78 10.36 18.43 -3.14
CA ASP A 78 9.46 19.56 -3.33
C ASP A 78 10.21 20.91 -3.37
N ARG A 79 11.52 20.92 -3.10
CA ARG A 79 12.34 22.15 -2.95
C ARG A 79 12.33 23.04 -4.20
N GLU A 80 12.34 22.45 -5.40
CA GLU A 80 12.31 23.21 -6.65
C GLU A 80 10.97 23.95 -6.83
N GLN A 81 9.85 23.25 -6.61
CA GLN A 81 8.50 23.84 -6.66
C GLN A 81 8.31 24.91 -5.58
N LEU A 82 8.81 24.69 -4.36
CA LEU A 82 8.80 25.69 -3.30
C LEU A 82 9.62 26.95 -3.64
N ARG A 83 10.72 26.81 -4.40
CA ARG A 83 11.49 27.97 -4.88
C ARG A 83 10.68 28.79 -5.90
N LEU A 84 9.95 28.12 -6.79
CA LEU A 84 9.03 28.78 -7.73
C LEU A 84 7.94 29.54 -6.97
N VAL A 85 7.31 28.92 -5.95
CA VAL A 85 6.35 29.59 -5.08
C VAL A 85 6.94 30.86 -4.48
N CYS A 86 8.14 30.79 -3.88
CA CYS A 86 8.79 31.98 -3.33
C CYS A 86 9.09 33.07 -4.38
N SER A 87 9.48 32.69 -5.60
CA SER A 87 9.66 33.64 -6.71
C SER A 87 8.35 34.38 -7.02
N TYR A 88 7.23 33.66 -7.08
CA TYR A 88 5.92 34.27 -7.32
C TYR A 88 5.48 35.14 -6.15
N LEU A 89 5.70 34.72 -4.90
CA LEU A 89 5.38 35.54 -3.74
C LEU A 89 6.14 36.88 -3.76
N LYS A 90 7.44 36.87 -4.08
CA LYS A 90 8.26 38.08 -4.25
C LYS A 90 7.71 38.99 -5.37
N GLN A 91 7.23 38.42 -6.47
CA GLN A 91 6.62 39.21 -7.55
C GLN A 91 5.27 39.80 -7.12
N ILE A 92 4.42 39.01 -6.46
CA ILE A 92 3.13 39.45 -5.92
C ILE A 92 3.33 40.59 -4.91
N SER A 93 4.26 40.47 -3.96
CA SER A 93 4.52 41.51 -2.96
C SER A 93 4.95 42.85 -3.55
N ASN A 94 5.61 42.82 -4.71
CA ASN A 94 6.11 44.01 -5.40
C ASN A 94 5.08 44.66 -6.33
N THR A 95 4.15 43.87 -6.89
CA THR A 95 3.25 44.32 -7.95
C THR A 95 1.79 44.45 -7.51
N ALA A 96 1.40 43.75 -6.44
CA ALA A 96 0.02 43.73 -6.00
C ALA A 96 -0.43 45.10 -5.50
N LYS A 97 -1.66 45.45 -5.84
CA LYS A 97 -2.33 46.66 -5.37
C LYS A 97 -3.47 46.28 -4.45
N GLU A 98 -3.68 47.09 -3.42
CA GLU A 98 -4.81 46.92 -2.54
C GLU A 98 -6.10 47.34 -3.24
N VAL A 99 -7.07 46.44 -3.30
CA VAL A 99 -8.35 46.65 -3.95
C VAL A 99 -9.46 46.18 -3.02
N HIS A 100 -10.43 47.06 -2.78
CA HIS A 100 -11.66 46.69 -2.13
C HIS A 100 -12.53 45.91 -3.13
N LEU A 101 -12.77 44.64 -2.84
CA LEU A 101 -13.63 43.80 -3.67
C LEU A 101 -14.94 43.56 -2.93
N PRO A 102 -16.09 43.56 -3.63
CA PRO A 102 -17.35 43.18 -3.00
C PRO A 102 -17.22 41.77 -2.41
N PRO A 103 -17.89 41.47 -1.29
CA PRO A 103 -17.90 40.13 -0.70
C PRO A 103 -18.28 39.12 -1.79
N GLU A 104 -17.38 38.16 -2.03
CA GLU A 104 -17.43 37.28 -3.19
C GLU A 104 -18.75 36.50 -3.29
N ILE A 105 -19.21 36.32 -4.53
CA ILE A 105 -20.19 35.29 -4.87
C ILE A 105 -19.51 33.93 -4.64
N LYS A 106 -20.17 33.05 -3.89
CA LYS A 106 -19.68 31.76 -3.36
C LYS A 106 -19.23 30.72 -4.42
N ASP A 107 -19.15 31.08 -5.70
CA ASP A 107 -19.05 30.13 -6.82
C ASP A 107 -17.63 29.68 -7.17
N ARG A 108 -16.58 30.19 -6.49
CA ARG A 108 -15.19 29.69 -6.60
C ARG A 108 -14.73 28.90 -5.37
N PHE A 109 -15.69 28.22 -4.75
CA PHE A 109 -15.47 27.31 -3.63
C PHE A 109 -14.30 26.36 -3.97
N PHE A 110 -13.18 26.51 -3.25
CA PHE A 110 -11.93 25.72 -3.37
C PHE A 110 -11.05 25.94 -4.62
N TRP A 111 -10.88 27.16 -5.13
CA TRP A 111 -9.89 27.44 -6.19
C TRP A 111 -8.79 28.38 -5.69
N GLY A 112 -7.57 27.87 -5.50
CA GLY A 112 -6.48 28.67 -4.96
C GLY A 112 -5.28 27.88 -4.45
N TYR A 113 -4.44 28.58 -3.70
CA TYR A 113 -3.35 28.02 -2.92
C TYR A 113 -3.49 28.49 -1.48
N ALA A 114 -3.43 27.55 -0.54
CA ALA A 114 -3.24 27.84 0.87
C ALA A 114 -1.75 27.68 1.18
N ILE A 115 -1.15 28.70 1.77
CA ILE A 115 0.28 28.75 2.06
C ILE A 115 0.46 29.03 3.54
N GLU A 116 1.21 28.17 4.22
CA GLU A 116 1.67 28.40 5.59
C GLU A 116 3.18 28.61 5.60
N MET A 117 3.63 29.70 6.19
CA MET A 117 5.04 30.01 6.40
C MET A 117 5.55 29.36 7.70
N ALA A 118 6.87 29.18 7.81
CA ALA A 118 7.53 28.65 9.01
C ALA A 118 7.35 29.56 10.25
N SER A 119 6.98 30.83 10.04
CA SER A 119 6.60 31.77 11.11
C SER A 119 5.19 31.53 11.66
N GLY A 120 4.41 30.62 11.04
CA GLY A 120 2.99 30.42 11.31
C GLY A 120 2.08 31.40 10.56
N PHE A 121 2.64 32.29 9.73
CA PHE A 121 1.83 33.17 8.89
C PHE A 121 1.13 32.37 7.79
N TYR A 122 -0.20 32.42 7.78
CA TYR A 122 -1.06 31.72 6.83
C TYR A 122 -1.79 32.72 5.93
N PHE A 123 -1.87 32.41 4.64
CA PHE A 123 -2.66 33.20 3.70
C PHE A 123 -3.11 32.34 2.52
N GLU A 124 -4.12 32.84 1.80
CA GLU A 124 -4.66 32.20 0.62
C GLU A 124 -4.50 33.08 -0.61
N ILE A 125 -4.11 32.45 -1.72
CA ILE A 125 -4.11 33.07 -3.05
C ILE A 125 -5.28 32.46 -3.83
N THR A 126 -6.16 33.31 -4.33
CA THR A 126 -7.31 32.92 -5.16
C THR A 126 -7.32 33.70 -6.46
N TRP A 127 -8.29 33.42 -7.33
CA TRP A 127 -8.51 34.17 -8.56
C TRP A 127 -9.78 35.02 -8.45
N THR A 128 -9.71 36.29 -8.86
CA THR A 128 -10.88 37.17 -9.02
C THR A 128 -11.73 36.74 -10.22
N ASN A 129 -12.97 37.23 -10.31
CA ASN A 129 -13.85 36.99 -11.47
C ASN A 129 -13.26 37.43 -12.82
N LYS A 130 -12.24 38.29 -12.82
CA LYS A 130 -11.50 38.73 -14.01
C LYS A 130 -10.30 37.83 -14.36
N GLY A 131 -10.04 36.79 -13.56
CA GLY A 131 -8.87 35.92 -13.71
C GLY A 131 -7.59 36.48 -13.10
N GLU A 132 -7.66 37.56 -12.32
CA GLU A 132 -6.50 38.16 -11.63
C GLU A 132 -6.19 37.37 -10.37
N LEU A 133 -4.93 37.30 -9.94
CA LEU A 133 -4.58 36.70 -8.65
C LEU A 133 -4.91 37.67 -7.52
N ALA A 134 -5.40 37.14 -6.40
CA ALA A 134 -5.72 37.91 -5.22
C ALA A 134 -5.25 37.19 -3.95
N VAL A 135 -4.51 37.89 -3.10
CA VAL A 135 -4.22 37.43 -1.74
C VAL A 135 -5.39 37.87 -0.84
N ASN A 136 -6.04 36.91 -0.20
CA ASN A 136 -7.23 37.14 0.63
C ASN A 136 -6.85 37.78 1.98
N LYS A 137 -7.60 38.80 2.38
CA LYS A 137 -7.61 39.38 3.73
C LYS A 137 -8.97 39.13 4.38
N GLU A 138 -9.06 39.29 5.71
CA GLU A 138 -10.30 39.14 6.47
C GLU A 138 -11.32 40.27 6.25
N ASP A 139 -10.86 41.46 5.81
CA ASP A 139 -11.64 42.71 5.73
C ASP A 139 -12.29 42.99 4.35
N HIS A 140 -12.49 41.94 3.53
CA HIS A 140 -12.94 42.02 2.12
C HIS A 140 -12.01 42.82 1.18
N THR A 141 -10.90 43.34 1.69
CA THR A 141 -9.88 43.96 0.86
C THR A 141 -8.91 42.87 0.39
N ARG A 142 -8.32 43.01 -0.80
CA ARG A 142 -7.36 42.02 -1.34
C ARG A 142 -6.15 42.69 -1.95
N LEU A 143 -5.02 41.99 -1.94
CA LEU A 143 -3.86 42.36 -2.75
C LEU A 143 -4.02 41.71 -4.12
N VAL A 144 -4.39 42.50 -5.12
CA VAL A 144 -4.68 42.02 -6.48
C VAL A 144 -3.50 42.26 -7.40
N VAL A 145 -3.13 41.22 -8.15
CA VAL A 145 -2.08 41.26 -9.19
C VAL A 145 -2.75 41.20 -10.56
N ALA A 146 -2.62 42.29 -11.31
CA ALA A 146 -3.20 42.43 -12.65
C ALA A 146 -2.35 41.79 -13.76
N ASP A 147 -1.12 41.37 -13.46
CA ASP A 147 -0.24 40.74 -14.45
C ASP A 147 -0.65 39.27 -14.69
N PRO A 148 -1.17 38.94 -15.89
CA PRO A 148 -1.62 37.58 -16.20
C PRO A 148 -0.48 36.57 -16.25
N SER A 149 0.77 37.00 -16.49
CA SER A 149 1.92 36.08 -16.58
C SER A 149 2.23 35.42 -15.24
N ILE A 150 1.98 36.12 -14.13
CA ILE A 150 2.15 35.57 -12.77
C ILE A 150 1.07 34.52 -12.51
N SER A 151 -0.17 34.78 -12.93
CA SER A 151 -1.27 33.80 -12.84
C SER A 151 -1.00 32.53 -13.62
N GLU A 152 -0.58 32.67 -14.89
CA GLU A 152 -0.24 31.55 -15.76
C GLU A 152 0.92 30.73 -15.16
N SER A 153 1.97 31.40 -14.71
CA SER A 153 3.13 30.76 -14.09
C SER A 153 2.77 30.00 -12.81
N LEU A 154 1.97 30.61 -11.93
CA LEU A 154 1.50 29.97 -10.70
C LEU A 154 0.65 28.73 -10.99
N SER A 155 -0.21 28.80 -12.00
CA SER A 155 -1.05 27.67 -12.44
C SER A 155 -0.24 26.48 -12.98
N GLY A 156 0.99 26.74 -13.47
CA GLY A 156 1.94 25.74 -13.93
C GLY A 156 2.72 25.02 -12.82
N LEU A 157 2.52 25.38 -11.55
CA LEU A 157 3.10 24.62 -10.44
C LEU A 157 2.60 23.18 -10.44
N GLU A 158 3.53 22.24 -10.28
CA GLU A 158 3.23 20.82 -10.30
C GLU A 158 2.82 20.35 -8.90
N PHE A 159 1.58 19.91 -8.80
CA PHE A 159 1.04 19.28 -7.61
C PHE A 159 0.59 17.86 -7.98
N PRO A 160 1.23 16.83 -7.43
CA PRO A 160 0.82 15.47 -7.72
C PRO A 160 -0.59 15.24 -7.22
N GLU A 161 -1.46 14.85 -8.14
CA GLU A 161 -2.81 14.44 -7.82
C GLU A 161 -2.78 13.11 -7.11
N GLN A 162 -3.78 12.96 -6.25
CA GLN A 162 -4.04 11.70 -5.61
C GLN A 162 -4.16 10.58 -6.66
N SER A 163 -3.36 9.54 -6.47
CA SER A 163 -3.21 8.48 -7.45
C SER A 163 -2.70 7.21 -6.80
N LEU A 164 -2.97 6.09 -7.45
CA LEU A 164 -2.34 4.80 -7.17
C LEU A 164 -2.07 4.15 -8.52
N THR A 165 -0.79 3.91 -8.79
CA THR A 165 -0.29 3.36 -10.05
C THR A 165 0.44 2.06 -9.79
N VAL A 166 0.17 1.09 -10.65
CA VAL A 166 0.92 -0.16 -10.72
C VAL A 166 1.83 -0.09 -11.93
N ASP A 167 3.09 -0.44 -11.77
CA ASP A 167 4.08 -0.40 -12.87
C ASP A 167 3.75 -1.40 -14.00
N ASN A 168 2.86 -2.38 -13.75
CA ASN A 168 2.48 -3.41 -14.72
C ASN A 168 0.96 -3.45 -14.92
N ASP A 169 0.52 -3.52 -16.18
CA ASP A 169 -0.88 -3.64 -16.57
C ASP A 169 -1.42 -5.08 -16.48
N GLN A 170 -0.54 -6.05 -16.20
CA GLN A 170 -0.89 -7.44 -15.95
C GLN A 170 -0.21 -7.94 -14.68
N LEU A 171 -1.02 -8.28 -13.68
CA LEU A 171 -0.52 -8.85 -12.44
C LEU A 171 -0.43 -10.36 -12.58
N GLU A 172 0.51 -10.97 -11.86
CA GLU A 172 0.61 -12.42 -11.76
C GLU A 172 0.99 -12.80 -10.33
N ILE A 173 0.27 -13.78 -9.77
CA ILE A 173 0.56 -14.32 -8.44
C ILE A 173 2.00 -14.86 -8.40
N GLY A 174 2.74 -14.47 -7.37
CA GLY A 174 4.16 -14.84 -7.19
C GLY A 174 5.15 -13.96 -7.95
N LYS A 175 4.71 -12.95 -8.72
CA LYS A 175 5.59 -11.94 -9.30
C LYS A 175 5.72 -10.73 -8.40
N THR A 176 6.89 -10.10 -8.46
CA THR A 176 7.15 -8.81 -7.83
C THR A 176 6.39 -7.73 -8.57
N ILE A 177 5.68 -6.90 -7.83
CA ILE A 177 4.94 -5.75 -8.31
C ILE A 177 5.41 -4.51 -7.55
N ARG A 178 5.46 -3.38 -8.25
CA ARG A 178 5.71 -2.06 -7.67
C ARG A 178 4.45 -1.22 -7.74
N LEU A 179 4.09 -0.65 -6.60
CA LEU A 179 3.00 0.29 -6.45
C LEU A 179 3.56 1.63 -6.05
N THR A 180 3.19 2.65 -6.80
CA THR A 180 3.47 4.05 -6.50
C THR A 180 2.14 4.76 -6.28
N GLY A 181 2.10 5.72 -5.36
CA GLY A 181 0.86 6.40 -5.05
C GLY A 181 1.06 7.69 -4.30
N VAL A 182 0.02 8.49 -4.31
CA VAL A 182 -0.03 9.80 -3.68
C VAL A 182 -1.37 9.92 -2.95
N ASN A 183 -1.32 10.33 -1.70
CA ASN A 183 -2.43 10.58 -0.79
C ASN A 183 -2.26 11.95 -0.13
N ILE A 184 -3.34 12.61 0.25
CA ILE A 184 -3.30 13.94 0.88
C ILE A 184 -2.77 13.98 2.32
N ASN A 185 -2.32 12.86 2.89
CA ASN A 185 -1.80 12.87 4.26
C ASN A 185 -0.43 13.56 4.34
N GLU A 186 -0.24 14.37 5.37
CA GLU A 186 0.99 15.14 5.65
C GLU A 186 1.88 14.46 6.71
N GLU A 187 1.41 13.36 7.31
CA GLU A 187 2.18 12.60 8.31
C GLU A 187 3.52 12.11 7.73
N ALA A 188 4.60 12.29 8.50
CA ALA A 188 5.95 11.91 8.08
C ALA A 188 6.05 10.44 7.71
N THR A 189 5.40 9.57 8.49
CA THR A 189 5.18 8.17 8.18
C THR A 189 3.78 7.75 8.64
N GLN A 190 3.11 6.90 7.86
CA GLN A 190 1.83 6.31 8.24
C GLN A 190 1.77 4.86 7.79
N PRO A 191 1.36 3.89 8.64
CA PRO A 191 1.15 2.52 8.22
C PRO A 191 -0.04 2.42 7.25
N VAL A 192 0.13 1.60 6.22
CA VAL A 192 -0.86 1.43 5.15
C VAL A 192 -1.03 -0.05 4.84
N GLU A 193 -2.29 -0.46 4.68
CA GLU A 193 -2.65 -1.78 4.18
C GLU A 193 -3.05 -1.66 2.71
N LEU A 194 -2.40 -2.44 1.86
CA LEU A 194 -2.78 -2.60 0.46
C LEU A 194 -3.84 -3.69 0.35
N ILE A 195 -4.96 -3.30 -0.25
CA ILE A 195 -6.16 -4.11 -0.41
C ILE A 195 -6.31 -4.45 -1.89
N TRP A 196 -6.46 -5.72 -2.20
CA TRP A 196 -6.92 -6.19 -3.50
C TRP A 196 -8.44 -6.34 -3.46
N LEU A 197 -9.14 -5.55 -4.28
CA LEU A 197 -10.57 -5.67 -4.49
C LEU A 197 -10.85 -6.49 -5.75
N THR A 198 -11.80 -7.40 -5.67
CA THR A 198 -12.25 -8.20 -6.82
C THR A 198 -13.71 -8.56 -6.66
N THR A 199 -14.32 -9.08 -7.72
CA THR A 199 -15.65 -9.68 -7.67
C THR A 199 -15.54 -11.17 -7.91
N GLN A 200 -16.25 -11.96 -7.11
CA GLN A 200 -16.25 -13.42 -7.24
C GLN A 200 -17.70 -13.90 -7.36
N THR A 201 -17.93 -14.82 -8.28
CA THR A 201 -19.24 -15.46 -8.45
C THR A 201 -19.25 -16.76 -7.66
N ASP A 202 -20.18 -16.89 -6.72
CA ASP A 202 -20.30 -18.09 -5.90
C ASP A 202 -21.01 -19.25 -6.64
N ALA A 203 -21.16 -20.39 -5.97
CA ALA A 203 -21.80 -21.57 -6.55
C ALA A 203 -23.29 -21.38 -6.91
N SER A 204 -23.94 -20.33 -6.38
CA SER A 204 -25.31 -19.96 -6.72
C SER A 204 -25.40 -19.03 -7.93
N GLY A 205 -24.26 -18.56 -8.44
CA GLY A 205 -24.20 -17.57 -9.52
C GLY A 205 -24.25 -16.12 -9.02
N LEU A 206 -24.21 -15.88 -7.71
CA LEU A 206 -24.20 -14.53 -7.16
C LEU A 206 -22.79 -13.94 -7.19
N THR A 207 -22.63 -12.79 -7.83
CA THR A 207 -21.39 -12.03 -7.83
C THR A 207 -21.30 -11.15 -6.58
N VAL A 208 -20.30 -11.39 -5.75
CA VAL A 208 -20.03 -10.64 -4.52
C VAL A 208 -18.68 -9.93 -4.61
N ALA A 209 -18.62 -8.69 -4.12
CA ALA A 209 -17.36 -8.00 -3.93
C ALA A 209 -16.57 -8.68 -2.80
N LYS A 210 -15.26 -8.81 -3.00
CA LYS A 210 -14.31 -9.35 -2.04
C LYS A 210 -13.13 -8.39 -1.90
N SER A 211 -12.65 -8.25 -0.68
CA SER A 211 -11.49 -7.45 -0.35
C SER A 211 -10.46 -8.31 0.36
N PHE A 212 -9.18 -8.12 0.03
CA PHE A 212 -8.09 -8.87 0.66
C PHE A 212 -6.94 -7.94 1.00
N VAL A 213 -6.52 -7.89 2.26
CA VAL A 213 -5.24 -7.28 2.63
C VAL A 213 -4.12 -8.18 2.11
N VAL A 214 -3.36 -7.68 1.15
CA VAL A 214 -2.28 -8.42 0.47
C VAL A 214 -0.88 -7.98 0.86
N HIS A 215 -0.74 -6.75 1.37
CA HIS A 215 0.54 -6.23 1.83
C HIS A 215 0.34 -5.13 2.88
N LYS A 216 1.35 -4.96 3.73
CA LYS A 216 1.40 -3.87 4.71
C LYS A 216 2.70 -3.09 4.51
N THR A 217 2.61 -1.78 4.46
CA THR A 217 3.71 -0.89 4.14
C THR A 217 3.51 0.44 4.87
N GLU A 218 4.29 1.46 4.53
CA GLU A 218 4.16 2.81 5.05
C GLU A 218 4.15 3.83 3.91
N THR A 219 3.36 4.89 4.05
CA THR A 219 3.53 6.10 3.24
C THR A 219 4.51 7.03 3.94
N ARG A 220 5.20 7.88 3.17
CA ARG A 220 6.00 8.99 3.68
C ARG A 220 5.46 10.30 3.14
N TYR A 221 4.93 11.14 4.02
CA TYR A 221 4.28 12.39 3.65
C TYR A 221 3.24 12.19 2.52
N GLY A 222 2.34 11.22 2.72
CA GLY A 222 1.28 10.90 1.76
C GLY A 222 1.71 10.12 0.52
N ARG A 223 3.02 9.90 0.31
CA ARG A 223 3.51 9.15 -0.86
C ARG A 223 3.80 7.70 -0.54
N LEU A 224 3.40 6.84 -1.46
CA LEU A 224 3.66 5.42 -1.45
C LEU A 224 4.63 5.08 -2.58
N ASP A 225 5.68 4.33 -2.26
CA ASP A 225 6.51 3.62 -3.23
C ASP A 225 6.94 2.30 -2.59
N THR A 226 6.26 1.22 -2.95
CA THR A 226 6.50 -0.09 -2.36
C THR A 226 6.59 -1.17 -3.41
N THR A 227 7.39 -2.19 -3.11
CA THR A 227 7.57 -3.37 -3.95
C THR A 227 7.31 -4.61 -3.12
N PHE A 228 6.47 -5.51 -3.62
CA PHE A 228 6.17 -6.77 -2.95
C PHE A 228 5.83 -7.88 -3.94
N VAL A 229 5.91 -9.13 -3.50
CA VAL A 229 5.48 -10.28 -4.29
C VAL A 229 3.97 -10.44 -4.14
N MET A 230 3.22 -10.40 -5.25
CA MET A 230 1.77 -10.58 -5.23
C MET A 230 1.42 -11.94 -4.62
N PRO A 231 0.74 -11.98 -3.45
CA PRO A 231 0.51 -13.24 -2.77
C PRO A 231 -0.63 -14.03 -3.44
N ALA A 232 -0.67 -15.34 -3.17
CA ALA A 232 -1.81 -16.18 -3.54
C ALA A 232 -2.93 -16.14 -2.49
N PHE A 233 -2.69 -15.52 -1.35
CA PHE A 233 -3.61 -15.43 -0.22
C PHE A 233 -3.61 -14.01 0.33
N GLY A 234 -4.73 -13.61 0.90
CA GLY A 234 -4.86 -12.35 1.63
C GLY A 234 -5.86 -12.50 2.77
N LYS A 235 -5.83 -11.56 3.71
CA LYS A 235 -6.80 -11.53 4.81
C LYS A 235 -8.05 -10.80 4.36
N ASP A 236 -9.21 -11.44 4.50
CA ASP A 236 -10.50 -10.80 4.23
C ASP A 236 -10.88 -9.76 5.31
N GLU A 237 -12.06 -9.14 5.17
CA GLU A 237 -12.59 -8.16 6.14
C GLU A 237 -12.74 -8.70 7.58
N THR A 238 -12.76 -10.02 7.76
CA THR A 238 -12.81 -10.67 9.08
C THR A 238 -11.41 -11.00 9.63
N GLY A 239 -10.36 -10.70 8.86
CA GLY A 239 -8.98 -11.03 9.18
C GLY A 239 -8.60 -12.48 8.87
N VAL A 240 -9.51 -13.27 8.27
CA VAL A 240 -9.30 -14.68 7.95
C VAL A 240 -8.54 -14.76 6.63
N LEU A 241 -7.52 -15.62 6.61
CA LEU A 241 -6.71 -15.84 5.42
C LEU A 241 -7.50 -16.66 4.39
N GLN A 242 -7.65 -16.12 3.18
CA GLN A 242 -8.38 -16.73 2.08
C GLN A 242 -7.52 -16.74 0.81
N PRO A 243 -7.74 -17.69 -0.12
CA PRO A 243 -7.09 -17.66 -1.42
C PRO A 243 -7.59 -16.47 -2.25
N ILE A 244 -6.67 -15.89 -3.01
CA ILE A 244 -6.99 -14.88 -4.02
C ILE A 244 -7.15 -15.61 -5.35
N LEU A 245 -8.34 -15.52 -5.92
CA LEU A 245 -8.63 -16.11 -7.23
C LEU A 245 -8.11 -15.16 -8.34
N PRO A 246 -7.49 -15.70 -9.40
CA PRO A 246 -7.21 -14.93 -10.61
C PRO A 246 -8.48 -14.34 -11.22
N GLY A 247 -8.36 -13.19 -11.88
CA GLY A 247 -9.48 -12.45 -12.45
C GLY A 247 -9.24 -10.95 -12.43
N GLU A 248 -10.26 -10.17 -12.78
CA GLU A 248 -10.21 -8.72 -12.71
C GLU A 248 -10.29 -8.23 -11.26
N GLY A 249 -9.51 -7.21 -10.94
CA GLY A 249 -9.58 -6.53 -9.66
C GLY A 249 -8.80 -5.23 -9.66
N GLN A 250 -8.71 -4.57 -8.52
CA GLN A 250 -7.99 -3.31 -8.39
C GLN A 250 -7.30 -3.23 -7.03
N PHE A 251 -6.27 -2.40 -6.95
CA PHE A 251 -5.67 -2.05 -5.68
C PHE A 251 -6.38 -0.85 -5.06
N GLU A 252 -6.53 -0.93 -3.75
CA GLU A 252 -6.84 0.19 -2.89
C GLU A 252 -5.86 0.20 -1.72
N TYR A 253 -5.77 1.31 -1.01
CA TYR A 253 -5.14 1.32 0.29
C TYR A 253 -6.10 1.87 1.32
N ASN A 254 -6.04 1.32 2.53
CA ASN A 254 -6.96 1.65 3.63
C ASN A 254 -6.63 3.01 4.26
N ILE A 255 -6.81 4.11 3.51
CA ILE A 255 -6.75 5.46 4.07
C ILE A 255 -8.10 6.13 3.80
N PRO A 256 -8.82 6.58 4.86
CA PRO A 256 -10.12 7.22 4.69
C PRO A 256 -10.04 8.39 3.72
N TYR A 257 -11.12 8.58 2.94
CA TYR A 257 -11.28 9.65 1.94
C TYR A 257 -10.43 9.50 0.67
N THR A 258 -9.80 8.35 0.47
CA THR A 258 -9.01 8.12 -0.73
C THR A 258 -9.88 7.61 -1.89
N TYR A 259 -10.16 8.43 -2.90
CA TYR A 259 -10.64 7.95 -4.20
C TYR A 259 -9.47 7.32 -4.97
N SER A 260 -9.38 5.99 -4.99
CA SER A 260 -8.53 5.28 -5.94
C SER A 260 -9.19 5.34 -7.32
N GLY A 261 -8.42 5.66 -8.36
CA GLY A 261 -8.88 5.51 -9.73
C GLY A 261 -9.24 4.05 -10.00
N GLN A 262 -10.48 3.81 -10.44
CA GLN A 262 -11.09 2.47 -10.60
C GLN A 262 -10.57 1.69 -11.82
N LYS A 263 -9.26 1.61 -12.02
CA LYS A 263 -8.73 0.79 -13.11
C LYS A 263 -8.73 -0.67 -12.66
N LEU A 264 -9.59 -1.47 -13.28
CA LEU A 264 -9.50 -2.93 -13.18
C LEU A 264 -8.25 -3.43 -13.91
N ILE A 265 -7.56 -4.35 -13.26
CA ILE A 265 -6.30 -4.95 -13.68
C ILE A 265 -6.49 -6.47 -13.63
N PRO A 266 -6.14 -7.20 -14.70
CA PRO A 266 -6.19 -8.65 -14.70
C PRO A 266 -5.09 -9.23 -13.80
N LEU A 267 -5.49 -10.06 -12.84
CA LEU A 267 -4.60 -10.91 -12.04
C LEU A 267 -4.55 -12.32 -12.62
N LYS A 268 -3.36 -12.73 -13.06
CA LYS A 268 -3.09 -14.07 -13.59
C LYS A 268 -2.68 -15.04 -12.47
N PRO A 269 -2.97 -16.35 -12.64
CA PRO A 269 -2.42 -17.38 -11.76
C PRO A 269 -0.90 -17.43 -11.84
N ALA A 270 -0.25 -18.02 -10.84
CA ALA A 270 1.19 -18.18 -10.87
C ALA A 270 1.66 -19.02 -12.07
N SER A 271 2.70 -18.58 -12.78
CA SER A 271 3.27 -19.30 -13.93
C SER A 271 3.87 -20.66 -13.55
N THR A 272 4.36 -20.80 -12.33
CA THR A 272 4.80 -22.05 -11.71
C THR A 272 4.13 -22.23 -10.34
N PRO A 273 3.98 -23.47 -9.83
CA PRO A 273 3.42 -23.67 -8.50
C PRO A 273 4.13 -22.82 -7.44
N LEU A 274 3.37 -21.95 -6.77
CA LEU A 274 3.87 -21.07 -5.72
C LEU A 274 3.71 -21.73 -4.35
N ILE A 275 4.75 -21.74 -3.53
CA ILE A 275 4.63 -22.13 -2.11
C ILE A 275 4.33 -20.87 -1.30
N SER A 276 3.31 -20.96 -0.45
CA SER A 276 3.00 -19.98 0.58
C SER A 276 3.09 -20.63 1.96
N ILE A 277 3.67 -19.92 2.92
CA ILE A 277 3.74 -20.32 4.33
C ILE A 277 2.85 -19.36 5.12
N ASN A 278 1.80 -19.90 5.76
CA ASN A 278 0.80 -19.10 6.46
C ASN A 278 0.23 -17.96 5.59
N GLY A 279 0.04 -18.23 4.29
CA GLY A 279 -0.48 -17.28 3.30
C GLY A 279 0.54 -16.36 2.64
N LEU A 280 1.76 -16.25 3.18
CA LEU A 280 2.80 -15.41 2.61
C LEU A 280 3.64 -16.19 1.59
N PRO A 281 3.94 -15.64 0.41
CA PRO A 281 4.84 -16.27 -0.54
C PRO A 281 6.20 -16.63 0.08
N ALA A 282 6.66 -17.86 -0.13
CA ALA A 282 8.01 -18.24 0.25
C ALA A 282 9.02 -17.47 -0.62
N SER A 283 9.87 -16.64 0.01
CA SER A 283 10.87 -15.83 -0.68
C SER A 283 12.18 -16.58 -0.95
N ASP A 284 12.42 -17.70 -0.25
CA ASP A 284 13.63 -18.50 -0.42
C ASP A 284 13.62 -19.22 -1.78
N PRO A 285 14.62 -19.01 -2.65
CA PRO A 285 14.74 -19.73 -3.92
C PRO A 285 14.76 -21.25 -3.78
N ALA A 286 15.22 -21.79 -2.63
CA ALA A 286 15.20 -23.21 -2.33
C ALA A 286 13.77 -23.78 -2.12
N MET A 287 12.75 -22.93 -2.04
CA MET A 287 11.33 -23.29 -1.88
C MET A 287 10.57 -23.36 -3.22
N LYS A 288 11.27 -23.38 -4.36
CA LYS A 288 10.61 -23.48 -5.66
C LYS A 288 9.92 -24.83 -5.83
N ALA A 289 8.61 -24.84 -6.04
CA ALA A 289 7.85 -26.06 -6.33
C ALA A 289 7.84 -26.38 -7.83
N LEU A 290 7.56 -27.64 -8.16
CA LEU A 290 7.51 -28.16 -9.52
C LEU A 290 6.17 -28.85 -9.80
N MET A 291 5.70 -28.75 -11.04
CA MET A 291 4.62 -29.60 -11.55
C MET A 291 5.25 -30.80 -12.26
N ILE A 292 5.00 -32.01 -11.78
CA ILE A 292 5.50 -33.26 -12.35
C ILE A 292 4.32 -34.21 -12.46
N ASP A 293 4.01 -34.67 -13.67
CA ASP A 293 2.89 -35.58 -13.98
C ASP A 293 1.55 -35.10 -13.40
N GLY A 294 1.27 -33.80 -13.55
CA GLY A 294 0.04 -33.16 -13.03
C GLY A 294 -0.03 -33.05 -11.51
N ARG A 295 1.08 -33.29 -10.79
CA ARG A 295 1.16 -33.17 -9.32
C ARG A 295 2.18 -32.13 -8.90
N VAL A 296 1.82 -31.35 -7.89
CA VAL A 296 2.72 -30.40 -7.25
C VAL A 296 3.70 -31.16 -6.38
N HIS A 297 4.99 -30.92 -6.62
CA HIS A 297 6.08 -31.44 -5.83
C HIS A 297 6.87 -30.30 -5.20
N VAL A 298 7.31 -30.51 -3.97
CA VAL A 298 7.97 -29.51 -3.13
C VAL A 298 9.33 -30.02 -2.64
N PRO A 299 10.31 -29.13 -2.45
CA PRO A 299 11.66 -29.48 -2.01
C PRO A 299 11.64 -29.90 -0.54
N ILE A 300 11.77 -31.21 -0.28
CA ILE A 300 11.45 -31.78 1.03
C ILE A 300 12.33 -31.24 2.17
N ARG A 301 13.62 -31.01 1.89
CA ARG A 301 14.56 -30.51 2.89
C ARG A 301 14.26 -29.07 3.28
N ALA A 302 13.88 -28.23 2.31
CA ALA A 302 13.53 -26.84 2.58
C ALA A 302 12.27 -26.78 3.46
N ILE A 303 11.24 -27.57 3.16
CA ILE A 303 10.04 -27.65 4.00
C ILE A 303 10.35 -28.19 5.40
N ALA A 304 11.20 -29.22 5.51
CA ALA A 304 11.57 -29.79 6.80
C ALA A 304 12.28 -28.78 7.71
N ALA A 305 13.10 -27.89 7.14
CA ALA A 305 13.77 -26.81 7.87
C ALA A 305 12.76 -25.88 8.58
N LEU A 306 11.59 -25.65 7.99
CA LEU A 306 10.52 -24.83 8.61
C LEU A 306 9.99 -25.44 9.90
N THR A 307 10.05 -26.77 10.02
CA THR A 307 9.58 -27.52 11.20
C THR A 307 10.72 -28.00 12.10
N LYS A 308 11.97 -27.63 11.77
CA LYS A 308 13.19 -28.10 12.44
C LYS A 308 13.30 -29.63 12.50
N GLN A 309 12.65 -30.34 11.59
CA GLN A 309 12.73 -31.80 11.51
C GLN A 309 13.90 -32.23 10.61
N PRO A 310 14.74 -33.17 11.05
CA PRO A 310 15.89 -33.60 10.26
C PRO A 310 15.44 -34.44 9.06
N VAL A 311 16.03 -34.16 7.91
CA VAL A 311 15.92 -34.97 6.69
C VAL A 311 17.32 -35.36 6.25
N VAL A 312 17.62 -36.65 6.28
CA VAL A 312 18.94 -37.19 5.94
C VAL A 312 18.90 -37.76 4.53
N TRP A 313 19.92 -37.45 3.73
CA TRP A 313 20.17 -38.14 2.46
C TRP A 313 21.15 -39.27 2.72
N ASP A 314 20.75 -40.51 2.45
CA ASP A 314 21.63 -41.66 2.44
C ASP A 314 22.05 -41.99 1.00
N ALA A 315 23.30 -41.64 0.68
CA ALA A 315 23.87 -41.82 -0.64
C ALA A 315 24.06 -43.31 -1.01
N ALA A 316 24.33 -44.18 -0.03
CA ALA A 316 24.58 -45.60 -0.28
C ALA A 316 23.32 -46.30 -0.81
N THR A 317 22.16 -45.92 -0.27
CA THR A 317 20.86 -46.52 -0.62
C THR A 317 20.00 -45.65 -1.53
N LYS A 318 20.48 -44.45 -1.90
CA LYS A 318 19.76 -43.38 -2.61
C LYS A 318 18.40 -43.07 -1.98
N SER A 319 18.41 -42.86 -0.67
CA SER A 319 17.19 -42.71 0.13
C SER A 319 17.13 -41.37 0.84
N VAL A 320 15.94 -40.77 0.89
CA VAL A 320 15.59 -39.70 1.81
C VAL A 320 15.02 -40.31 3.08
N LEU A 321 15.60 -39.98 4.23
CA LEU A 321 15.24 -40.53 5.53
C LEU A 321 14.63 -39.45 6.42
N ILE A 322 13.42 -39.70 6.91
CA ILE A 322 12.71 -38.86 7.87
C ILE A 322 12.43 -39.71 9.10
N ARG A 323 12.98 -39.30 10.25
CA ARG A 323 12.91 -40.08 11.51
C ARG A 323 13.28 -41.56 11.35
N THR A 324 14.11 -41.85 10.35
CA THR A 324 14.53 -43.21 9.98
C THR A 324 16.04 -43.29 10.12
N LYS A 325 16.52 -44.32 10.83
CA LYS A 325 17.95 -44.59 10.96
C LYS A 325 18.47 -45.27 9.68
N PRO A 326 19.67 -44.95 9.18
CA PRO A 326 20.22 -45.60 7.98
C PRO A 326 20.25 -47.12 8.03
N GLN A 327 20.44 -47.73 9.22
CA GLN A 327 20.48 -49.17 9.40
C GLN A 327 19.13 -49.87 9.17
N ALA A 328 18.02 -49.14 9.21
CA ALA A 328 16.69 -49.68 8.93
C ALA A 328 16.40 -49.80 7.43
N VAL A 329 17.25 -49.23 6.57
CA VAL A 329 17.05 -49.20 5.13
C VAL A 329 17.68 -50.44 4.52
N GLU A 330 16.88 -51.23 3.79
CA GLU A 330 17.43 -52.39 3.09
C GLU A 330 18.53 -51.97 2.08
N PRO A 331 19.75 -52.51 2.20
CA PRO A 331 20.84 -52.25 1.27
C PRO A 331 20.53 -52.94 -0.06
N ARG A 332 19.85 -52.20 -0.94
CA ARG A 332 19.71 -52.54 -2.35
C ARG A 332 20.07 -51.31 -3.17
N HIS A 333 20.83 -51.53 -4.24
CA HIS A 333 21.02 -50.54 -5.28
C HIS A 333 19.64 -50.27 -5.91
N ALA A 334 19.02 -49.17 -5.49
CA ALA A 334 17.79 -48.71 -6.11
C ALA A 334 18.16 -47.85 -7.32
N ASP A 335 17.57 -48.17 -8.47
CA ASP A 335 17.68 -47.34 -9.67
C ASP A 335 16.95 -46.00 -9.51
N GLN A 336 16.08 -45.90 -8.50
CA GLN A 336 15.23 -44.75 -8.23
C GLN A 336 15.39 -44.28 -6.78
N VAL A 337 15.17 -42.98 -6.57
CA VAL A 337 15.19 -42.40 -5.23
C VAL A 337 14.03 -42.94 -4.40
N ARG A 338 14.32 -43.29 -3.14
CA ARG A 338 13.34 -43.81 -2.18
C ARG A 338 13.12 -42.82 -1.06
N LEU A 339 11.96 -42.91 -0.42
CA LEU A 339 11.59 -42.11 0.74
C LEU A 339 11.23 -43.05 1.88
N TRP A 340 11.83 -42.84 3.05
CA TRP A 340 11.52 -43.56 4.27
C TRP A 340 11.02 -42.60 5.34
N ILE A 341 9.91 -42.96 5.98
CA ILE A 341 9.26 -42.20 7.04
C ILE A 341 9.05 -43.15 8.21
N ASP A 342 9.56 -42.80 9.39
CA ASP A 342 9.38 -43.59 10.62
C ASP A 342 9.82 -45.06 10.52
N GLY A 343 10.86 -45.35 9.74
CA GLY A 343 11.38 -46.70 9.55
C GLY A 343 10.71 -47.50 8.43
N GLU A 344 9.67 -46.95 7.78
CA GLU A 344 8.93 -47.62 6.72
C GLU A 344 9.17 -46.98 5.36
N LEU A 345 9.21 -47.82 4.32
CA LEU A 345 9.31 -47.35 2.93
C LEU A 345 7.98 -46.70 2.53
N ALA A 346 8.04 -45.42 2.15
CA ALA A 346 6.86 -44.69 1.74
C ALA A 346 6.26 -45.28 0.45
N GLY A 347 4.93 -45.46 0.43
CA GLY A 347 4.23 -46.02 -0.72
C GLY A 347 4.34 -45.15 -2.00
N ALA A 348 3.93 -45.72 -3.14
CA ALA A 348 4.04 -45.09 -4.46
C ALA A 348 3.40 -43.69 -4.56
N ALA A 349 2.44 -43.40 -3.68
CA ALA A 349 1.83 -42.10 -3.54
C ALA A 349 2.83 -40.98 -3.18
N TYR A 350 3.90 -41.31 -2.47
CA TYR A 350 4.87 -40.35 -1.94
C TYR A 350 6.21 -40.41 -2.68
N LYS A 351 6.24 -41.03 -3.87
CA LYS A 351 7.44 -41.29 -4.65
C LYS A 351 8.26 -39.99 -4.83
N PRO A 352 9.50 -39.93 -4.33
CA PRO A 352 10.36 -38.77 -4.50
C PRO A 352 10.94 -38.70 -5.92
N VAL A 353 11.29 -37.49 -6.33
CA VAL A 353 12.00 -37.21 -7.59
C VAL A 353 13.24 -36.40 -7.27
N LEU A 354 14.40 -36.83 -7.75
CA LEU A 354 15.63 -36.05 -7.67
C LEU A 354 15.80 -35.27 -8.97
N ARG A 355 15.89 -33.95 -8.87
CA ARG A 355 16.12 -33.03 -10.00
C ARG A 355 17.05 -31.93 -9.54
N ASP A 356 18.09 -31.64 -10.32
CA ASP A 356 19.08 -30.59 -10.02
C ASP A 356 19.65 -30.71 -8.59
N ASN A 357 19.93 -31.95 -8.16
CA ASN A 357 20.42 -32.28 -6.81
C ASN A 357 19.47 -31.91 -5.65
N VAL A 358 18.20 -31.62 -5.95
CA VAL A 358 17.14 -31.39 -4.96
C VAL A 358 16.14 -32.54 -5.03
N THR A 359 15.81 -33.11 -3.86
CA THR A 359 14.74 -34.11 -3.79
C THR A 359 13.40 -33.44 -3.56
N PHE A 360 12.50 -33.67 -4.51
CA PHE A 360 11.13 -33.21 -4.49
C PHE A 360 10.19 -34.34 -4.12
N VAL A 361 9.14 -34.02 -3.37
CA VAL A 361 8.08 -34.96 -3.02
C VAL A 361 6.70 -34.36 -3.28
N PRO A 362 5.67 -35.17 -3.59
CA PRO A 362 4.30 -34.68 -3.66
C PRO A 362 3.89 -33.93 -2.39
N ILE A 363 3.11 -32.85 -2.51
CA ILE A 363 2.71 -32.04 -1.33
C ILE A 363 2.04 -32.85 -0.20
N ARG A 364 1.32 -33.92 -0.53
CA ARG A 364 0.70 -34.83 0.46
C ARG A 364 1.71 -35.54 1.35
N THR A 365 2.96 -35.67 0.90
CA THR A 365 4.04 -36.22 1.72
C THR A 365 4.27 -35.36 2.94
N LEU A 366 4.01 -34.04 2.88
CA LEU A 366 4.25 -33.14 4.01
C LEU A 366 3.33 -33.43 5.20
N THR A 367 2.07 -33.79 4.95
CA THR A 367 1.14 -34.18 6.01
C THR A 367 1.57 -35.50 6.64
N ALA A 368 1.91 -36.51 5.83
CA ALA A 368 2.37 -37.80 6.34
C ALA A 368 3.73 -37.70 7.08
N ALA A 369 4.66 -36.92 6.55
CA ALA A 369 6.01 -36.82 7.08
C ALA A 369 6.11 -35.86 8.27
N PHE A 370 5.42 -34.72 8.24
CA PHE A 370 5.65 -33.63 9.19
C PHE A 370 4.41 -33.19 9.96
N ASN A 371 3.25 -33.84 9.71
CA ASN A 371 1.96 -33.45 10.28
C ASN A 371 1.59 -31.98 9.98
N LEU A 372 1.94 -31.51 8.77
CA LEU A 372 1.59 -30.17 8.30
C LEU A 372 0.23 -30.16 7.61
N GLU A 373 -0.57 -29.13 7.88
CA GLU A 373 -1.75 -28.82 7.08
C GLU A 373 -1.30 -28.20 5.76
N VAL A 374 -1.70 -28.83 4.66
CA VAL A 374 -1.31 -28.41 3.31
C VAL A 374 -2.54 -28.39 2.42
N LYS A 375 -2.75 -27.25 1.75
CA LYS A 375 -3.88 -27.07 0.82
C LYS A 375 -3.37 -26.58 -0.53
N TRP A 376 -3.76 -27.27 -1.59
CA TRP A 376 -3.53 -26.85 -2.97
C TRP A 376 -4.73 -26.08 -3.50
N TRP A 377 -4.45 -24.97 -4.19
CA TRP A 377 -5.43 -24.13 -4.86
C TRP A 377 -5.10 -24.08 -6.35
N PRO A 378 -5.80 -24.88 -7.18
CA PRO A 378 -5.49 -24.99 -8.60
C PRO A 378 -5.69 -23.68 -9.35
N GLU A 379 -6.68 -22.88 -8.97
CA GLU A 379 -7.02 -21.61 -9.62
C GLU A 379 -5.85 -20.65 -9.52
N SER A 380 -5.30 -20.41 -8.32
CA SER A 380 -4.14 -19.54 -8.13
C SER A 380 -2.80 -20.22 -8.41
N ARG A 381 -2.82 -21.54 -8.66
CA ARG A 381 -1.65 -22.41 -8.78
C ARG A 381 -0.72 -22.30 -7.57
N SER A 382 -1.29 -22.31 -6.37
CA SER A 382 -0.55 -22.12 -5.11
C SER A 382 -0.80 -23.24 -4.10
N VAL A 383 0.23 -23.56 -3.32
CA VAL A 383 0.12 -24.43 -2.15
C VAL A 383 0.32 -23.58 -0.90
N ASN A 384 -0.64 -23.63 0.03
CA ASN A 384 -0.46 -23.06 1.36
C ASN A 384 -0.06 -24.16 2.33
N ILE A 385 0.99 -23.91 3.11
CA ILE A 385 1.47 -24.75 4.19
C ILE A 385 1.25 -23.97 5.48
N VAL A 386 0.46 -24.51 6.39
CA VAL A 386 0.21 -23.90 7.69
C VAL A 386 1.18 -24.47 8.72
N ILE A 387 1.85 -23.59 9.44
CA ILE A 387 2.79 -23.94 10.51
C ILE A 387 2.29 -23.31 11.80
N HIS A 388 2.01 -24.17 12.79
CA HIS A 388 1.59 -23.73 14.12
C HIS A 388 2.81 -23.48 15.01
N GLY A 389 2.85 -22.33 15.68
CA GLY A 389 3.88 -22.00 16.69
C GLY A 389 5.24 -21.59 16.15
N ALA A 390 5.30 -21.12 14.89
CA ALA A 390 6.49 -20.50 14.31
C ALA A 390 6.58 -19.00 14.63
#